data_AF-A0A090T9A5-F1
#
_entry.id   AF-A0A090T9A5-F1
#
_cell.length_a   1.000
_cell.length_b   1.000
_cell.length_c   1.000
_cell.angle_alpha   90.00
_cell.angle_beta   90.00
_cell.angle_gamma   90.00
#
_symmetry.space_group_name_H-M   'P 1'
#
loop_
_entity.id
_entity.type
_entity.pdbx_description
1 polymer ?
#
loop_
_entity_poly.entity_id
_entity_poly.type
_entity_poly.pdbx_seq_one_letter_code
_entity_poly.pdbx_strand_id
1 'polypeptide(L)' 'MCEYSQKVAIDLGFDAMQFNSVVSTNTIAVTLWESLGFAIVGTIPRAYNHSRLGYVDSLVMYKSLVEV' A
#
# COMPACT_ATOMS: atom_id res chain seq x y z
N MET A 1 13.27 -4.28 2.70
CA MET A 1 12.45 -3.90 3.87
C MET A 1 11.04 -4.49 3.79
N CYS A 2 10.23 -4.17 2.76
CA CYS A 2 8.84 -4.65 2.68
C CYS A 2 8.71 -6.18 2.71
N GLU A 3 9.49 -6.92 1.92
CA GLU A 3 9.46 -8.40 1.92
C GLU A 3 9.83 -8.99 3.29
N TYR A 4 10.81 -8.39 3.97
CA TYR A 4 11.18 -8.80 5.33
C TYR A 4 10.02 -8.57 6.31
N SER A 5 9.36 -7.42 6.23
CA SER A 5 8.17 -7.14 7.04
C SER A 5 7.02 -8.11 6.75
N GLN A 6 6.83 -8.52 5.49
CA GLN A 6 5.84 -9.54 5.13
C GLN A 6 6.17 -10.89 5.76
N LYS A 7 7.43 -11.32 5.70
CA LYS A 7 7.88 -12.54 6.37
C LYS A 7 7.62 -12.50 7.88
N VAL A 8 7.99 -11.41 8.54
CA VAL A 8 7.73 -11.23 9.98
C VAL A 8 6.23 -11.25 10.29
N ALA A 9 5.39 -10.64 9.45
CA ALA A 9 3.94 -10.67 9.63
C ALA A 9 3.39 -12.11 9.53
N ILE A 10 3.89 -12.92 8.59
CA ILE A 10 3.54 -14.34 8.47
C ILE A 10 3.98 -15.10 9.73
N ASP A 11 5.22 -14.91 10.19
CA ASP A 11 5.77 -15.58 11.37
C ASP A 11 4.98 -15.22 12.66
N LEU A 12 4.32 -14.07 12.69
CA LEU A 12 3.45 -13.61 13.78
C LEU A 12 1.97 -14.03 13.63
N GLY A 13 1.60 -14.73 12.55
CA GLY A 13 0.24 -15.21 12.33
C GLY A 13 -0.73 -14.17 11.76
N PHE A 14 -0.24 -13.15 11.05
CA PHE A 14 -1.11 -12.22 10.32
C PHE A 14 -1.49 -12.78 8.94
N ASP A 15 -2.77 -12.70 8.60
CA ASP A 15 -3.29 -13.21 7.32
C ASP A 15 -3.07 -12.24 6.14
N ALA A 16 -2.84 -10.96 6.42
CA ALA A 16 -2.76 -9.93 5.39
C ALA A 16 -1.95 -8.71 5.84
N MET A 17 -1.55 -7.88 4.87
CA MET A 17 -0.96 -6.57 5.10
C MET A 17 -1.75 -5.48 4.36
N GLN A 18 -1.95 -4.34 5.03
CA GLN A 18 -2.64 -3.19 4.46
C GLN A 18 -1.80 -1.92 4.62
N PHE A 19 -1.70 -1.15 3.54
CA PHE A 19 -1.28 0.24 3.58
C PHE A 19 -2.52 1.13 3.51
N ASN A 20 -2.79 1.82 4.61
CA ASN A 20 -3.98 2.68 4.75
C ASN A 20 -3.93 3.95 3.89
N SER A 21 -2.72 4.40 3.55
CA SER A 21 -2.54 5.67 2.85
C SER A 21 -1.24 5.65 2.04
N VAL A 22 -1.38 5.42 0.74
CA VAL A 22 -0.29 5.54 -0.25
C VAL A 22 -0.63 6.72 -1.16
N VAL A 23 0.18 7.79 -1.13
CA VAL A 23 -0.06 8.99 -1.93
C VAL A 23 -0.05 8.63 -3.41
N SER A 24 -1.15 8.91 -4.13
CA SER A 24 -1.36 8.42 -5.51
C SER A 24 -0.30 8.91 -6.49
N THR A 25 0.30 10.08 -6.23
CA THR A 25 1.35 10.66 -7.07
C THR A 25 2.75 10.14 -6.76
N ASN A 26 2.94 9.32 -5.72
CA ASN A 26 4.20 8.62 -5.47
C ASN A 26 4.28 7.35 -6.31
N THR A 27 4.37 7.52 -7.63
CA THR A 27 4.31 6.44 -8.61
C THR A 27 5.37 5.36 -8.39
N ILE A 28 6.56 5.73 -7.91
CA ILE A 28 7.63 4.79 -7.57
C ILE A 28 7.17 3.83 -6.47
N ALA A 29 6.56 4.35 -5.40
CA ALA A 29 6.05 3.50 -4.31
C ALA A 29 4.86 2.66 -4.76
N VAL A 30 3.92 3.23 -5.53
CA VAL A 30 2.75 2.51 -6.04
C VAL A 30 3.19 1.31 -6.88
N THR A 31 4.04 1.52 -7.89
CA THR A 31 4.55 0.44 -8.75
C THR A 31 5.35 -0.59 -7.96
N LEU A 32 6.15 -0.16 -6.97
CA LEU A 32 6.87 -1.08 -6.10
C LEU A 32 5.90 -1.97 -5.30
N TRP A 33 4.85 -1.41 -4.71
CA TRP A 33 3.89 -2.19 -3.93
C TRP A 33 3.08 -3.14 -4.80
N GLU A 34 2.66 -2.72 -5.99
CA GLU A 34 2.02 -3.59 -6.98
C GLU A 34 2.94 -4.77 -7.36
N SER A 35 4.23 -4.50 -7.62
CA SER A 35 5.21 -5.56 -7.94
C SER A 35 5.44 -6.54 -6.78
N LEU A 36 5.20 -6.11 -5.54
CA LEU A 36 5.29 -6.95 -4.34
C LEU A 36 3.95 -7.64 -4.01
N GLY A 37 2.95 -7.54 -4.88
CA GLY A 37 1.68 -8.26 -4.76
C GLY A 37 0.59 -7.53 -3.98
N PHE A 38 0.73 -6.22 -3.74
CA PHE A 38 -0.38 -5.42 -3.22
C PHE A 38 -1.31 -4.99 -4.34
N ALA A 39 -2.62 -5.03 -4.08
CA ALA A 39 -3.65 -4.47 -4.94
C ALA A 39 -4.20 -3.18 -4.35
N ILE A 40 -4.54 -2.21 -5.19
CA ILE A 40 -5.33 -1.05 -4.78
C ILE A 40 -6.76 -1.52 -4.53
N VAL A 41 -7.24 -1.38 -3.29
CA VAL A 41 -8.61 -1.79 -2.88
C VAL A 41 -9.53 -0.60 -2.61
N GLY A 42 -8.97 0.61 -2.58
CA GLY A 42 -9.75 1.83 -2.41
C GLY A 42 -8.96 3.08 -2.72
N THR A 43 -9.69 4.17 -2.93
CA THR A 43 -9.12 5.50 -3.16
C THR A 43 -9.91 6.52 -2.37
N ILE A 44 -9.22 7.29 -1.53
CA ILE A 44 -9.78 8.42 -0.80
C ILE A 44 -9.43 9.69 -1.61
N PRO A 45 -10.42 10.33 -2.23
CA PRO A 45 -10.15 11.46 -3.12
C PRO A 45 -9.65 12.66 -2.32
N ARG A 46 -8.66 13.38 -2.85
CA ARG A 46 -8.14 14.65 -2.29
C ARG A 46 -7.68 14.55 -0.83
N ALA A 47 -7.21 13.38 -0.39
CA ALA A 47 -6.85 13.09 1.00
C ALA A 47 -5.47 13.58 1.44
N TYR A 48 -4.58 13.92 0.49
CA TYR A 48 -3.21 14.32 0.78
C TYR A 48 -2.88 15.68 0.16
N ASN A 49 -2.41 16.65 0.95
CA ASN A 49 -2.01 17.97 0.45
C ASN A 49 -0.53 17.95 0.01
N HIS A 50 -0.30 17.67 -1.28
CA HIS A 50 1.02 17.65 -1.88
C HIS A 50 1.56 19.06 -2.09
N SER A 51 2.81 19.31 -1.67
CA SER A 51 3.43 20.64 -1.65
C SER A 51 3.46 21.37 -3.00
N ARG A 52 3.41 20.63 -4.12
CA ARG A 52 3.41 21.19 -5.49
C ARG A 52 2.14 20.91 -6.29
N LEU A 53 1.37 19.88 -5.91
CA LEU A 53 0.26 19.37 -6.74
C LEU A 53 -1.11 19.67 -6.10
N GLY A 54 -1.12 20.29 -4.91
CA GLY A 54 -2.33 20.52 -4.14
C GLY A 54 -2.89 19.20 -3.60
N TYR A 55 -4.21 19.13 -3.45
CA TYR A 55 -4.86 17.93 -2.93
C TYR A 55 -4.86 16.81 -3.98
N VAL A 56 -4.20 15.72 -3.65
CA VAL A 56 -4.14 14.48 -4.42
C VAL A 56 -4.75 13.34 -3.62
N ASP A 57 -5.01 12.23 -4.30
CA ASP A 57 -5.68 11.09 -3.70
C ASP A 57 -4.74 10.27 -2.81
N SER A 58 -5.33 9.53 -1.88
CA SER A 58 -4.63 8.48 -1.13
C SER A 58 -5.23 7.12 -1.45
N LEU A 59 -4.37 6.15 -1.74
CA LEU A 59 -4.74 4.79 -2.08
C LEU A 59 -4.70 3.92 -0.83
N VAL A 60 -5.71 3.07 -0.68
CA VAL A 60 -5.66 1.93 0.25
C VAL A 60 -5.18 0.73 -0.54
N MET A 61 -4.10 0.09 -0.10
CA MET A 61 -3.52 -1.08 -0.76
C MET A 61 -3.50 -2.28 0.18
N TYR A 62 -3.78 -3.46 -0.36
CA TYR A 62 -3.95 -4.71 0.40
C TYR A 62 -3.18 -5.85 -0.26
N LYS A 63 -2.60 -6.73 0.54
CA LYS A 63 -2.01 -8.01 0.12
C LYS A 63 -2.41 -9.13 1.08
N SER A 64 -2.92 -10.24 0.55
CA SER A 64 -3.02 -11.50 1.29
C SER A 64 -1.62 -12.06 1.53
N LEU A 65 -1.34 -12.51 2.76
CA LEU A 65 -0.09 -13.17 3.13
C LEU A 65 -0.25 -14.69 3.25
N VAL A 66 -1.49 -15.18 3.28
CA VAL A 66 -1.83 -16.60 3.26
C VAL A 66 -2.20 -17.03 1.83
N GLU A 67 -1.91 -18.29 1.51
CA GLU A 67 -2.47 -18.95 0.32
C GLU A 67 -3.99 -19.04 0.50
N VAL A 68 -4.74 -18.63 -0.53
CA VAL A 68 -6.20 -18.69 -0.57
C VAL A 68 -6.65 -20.07 -1.03
#